data_AF-A0A835SRB4-F1
#
_entry.id   AF-A0A835SRB4-F1
#
_cell.length_a   1.000
_cell.length_b   1.000
_cell.length_c   1.000
_cell.angle_alpha   90.00
_cell.angle_beta   90.00
_cell.angle_gamma   90.00
#
_symmetry.space_group_name_H-M   'P 1'
#
loop_
_entity.id
_entity.type
_entity.pdbx_description
1 polymer ?
#
loop_
_entity_poly.entity_id
_entity_poly.type
_entity_poly.pdbx_seq_one_letter_code
_entity_poly.pdbx_strand_id
1 'polypeptide(L)'
;MEQVEAQARALLAQVNAHAAPILAEVAKQAEPFTEPVYKAHLQFQEFLSASHNLIPHMGWEESTSGALGLSLSQFRFTLALFASVILVAGVRLFRNPTLRHLYAVVTGILIIYYPFGSSIMHVLPMAVAAYLAMLIAPRRAGAIAWCTVFPYLIYLHVVNASGESWKTGNMDFTGGAMVAVLKLISICVCRADSFRKNKEDLSPYQSAHQLTRTPSLLEFVSYLFGLGNLLAGPFYEFSDYRAFMNLKGPWDPKGPGAKMPPVLLHGLLALLEGLWHMGVYLGLTLNGWSMDHYHSDWYYAQPLYIKVGAFCVIGLVYQLRYYFTWKVTEASYVFAGLDWQGWGADGKPQWGRCRNCSFLGVWLADSARNVPLNWNIATGVFLRRYVYERVAPKPPRKPGFQSLLFTQLISAVWHGLYPGYMLFFTGTAVWIYFSQIVFKAEAYMPKALVASLPYRAVKIAWTTFVLNYMAAAFQLLDWNQSITSYASVAYFPYKVMLVVNVLGSFIKTKRSPKPKAAAGAAANGAENGVKANGVKAE
;
A
#
# COMPACT_ATOMS: atom_id res chain seq x y z
N MET A 1 -62.13 23.55 7.55
CA MET A 1 -60.69 23.46 7.25
C MET A 1 -59.92 24.58 7.96
N GLU A 2 -60.14 25.85 7.63
CA GLU A 2 -59.46 26.98 8.30
C GLU A 2 -59.64 27.03 9.83
N GLN A 3 -60.85 26.73 10.32
CA GLN A 3 -61.13 26.74 11.75
C GLN A 3 -60.38 25.62 12.52
N VAL A 4 -60.19 24.46 11.87
CA VAL A 4 -59.41 23.34 12.42
C VAL A 4 -57.92 23.66 12.41
N GLU A 5 -57.44 24.32 11.36
CA GLU A 5 -56.04 24.77 11.28
C GLU A 5 -55.72 25.85 12.32
N ALA A 6 -56.64 26.79 12.56
CA ALA A 6 -56.51 27.80 13.60
C ALA A 6 -56.46 27.18 15.00
N GLN A 7 -57.30 26.20 15.28
CA GLN A 7 -57.29 25.45 16.55
C GLN A 7 -56.01 24.63 16.72
N ALA A 8 -55.51 23.98 15.66
CA ALA A 8 -54.26 23.25 15.70
C ALA A 8 -53.06 24.16 15.97
N ARG A 9 -53.01 25.35 15.35
CA ARG A 9 -51.96 26.36 15.61
C ARG A 9 -52.02 26.90 17.04
N ALA A 10 -53.22 27.15 17.58
CA ALA A 10 -53.39 27.60 18.95
C ALA A 10 -52.95 26.53 19.98
N LEU A 11 -53.27 25.26 19.73
CA LEU A 11 -52.85 24.15 20.57
C LEU A 11 -51.32 23.97 20.52
N LEU A 12 -50.71 24.05 19.34
CA LEU A 12 -49.26 23.98 19.16
C LEU A 12 -48.55 25.13 19.90
N ALA A 13 -49.11 26.35 19.85
CA ALA A 13 -48.58 27.50 20.56
C ALA A 13 -48.64 27.31 22.09
N GLN A 14 -49.73 26.75 22.62
CA GLN A 14 -49.84 26.42 24.05
C GLN A 14 -48.85 25.33 24.48
N VAL A 15 -48.73 24.26 23.67
CA VAL A 15 -47.77 23.19 23.95
C VAL A 15 -46.34 23.73 23.96
N ASN A 16 -45.98 24.57 22.99
CA ASN A 16 -44.66 25.21 22.95
C ASN A 16 -44.43 26.14 24.14
N ALA A 17 -45.43 26.94 24.53
CA ALA A 17 -45.30 27.83 25.68
C ALA A 17 -45.10 27.08 27.00
N HIS A 18 -45.71 25.89 27.14
CA HIS A 18 -45.54 25.05 28.32
C HIS A 18 -44.24 24.22 28.29
N ALA A 19 -43.83 23.76 27.12
CA ALA A 19 -42.60 22.98 26.95
C ALA A 19 -41.33 23.84 27.01
N ALA A 20 -41.38 25.10 26.53
CA ALA A 20 -40.24 26.00 26.49
C ALA A 20 -39.50 26.19 27.84
N PRO A 21 -40.16 26.47 28.97
CA PRO A 21 -39.47 26.61 30.25
C PRO A 21 -38.88 25.29 30.77
N ILE A 22 -39.53 24.16 30.50
CA ILE A 22 -39.04 22.82 30.86
C ILE A 22 -37.78 22.49 30.05
N LEU A 23 -37.84 22.72 28.73
CA LEU A 23 -36.70 22.54 27.84
C LEU A 23 -35.54 23.47 28.18
N ALA A 24 -35.82 24.72 28.58
CA ALA A 24 -34.80 25.66 29.01
C ALA A 24 -34.09 25.20 30.31
N GLU A 25 -34.84 24.68 31.28
CA GLU A 25 -34.27 24.16 32.52
C GLU A 25 -33.46 22.87 32.27
N VAL A 26 -33.97 21.95 31.44
CA VAL A 26 -33.24 20.74 31.02
C VAL A 26 -31.96 21.12 30.26
N ALA A 27 -32.03 22.09 29.34
CA ALA A 27 -30.88 22.56 28.61
C ALA A 27 -29.82 23.18 29.54
N LYS A 28 -30.24 24.00 30.50
CA LYS A 28 -29.36 24.60 31.51
C LYS A 28 -28.70 23.56 32.42
N GLN A 29 -29.41 22.50 32.78
CA GLN A 29 -28.84 21.38 33.55
C GLN A 29 -27.91 20.50 32.72
N ALA A 30 -28.16 20.39 31.41
CA ALA A 30 -27.32 19.65 30.47
C ALA A 30 -26.08 20.44 30.03
N GLU A 31 -26.13 21.77 30.02
CA GLU A 31 -25.10 22.69 29.53
C GLU A 31 -23.68 22.41 30.09
N PRO A 32 -23.48 22.17 31.40
CA PRO A 32 -22.16 21.84 31.96
C PRO A 32 -21.54 20.55 31.39
N PHE A 33 -22.36 19.65 30.84
CA PHE A 33 -21.93 18.40 30.23
C PHE A 33 -21.88 18.48 28.70
N THR A 34 -22.86 19.15 28.09
CA THR A 34 -22.96 19.25 26.63
C THR A 34 -21.98 20.26 26.07
N GLU A 35 -21.68 21.37 26.76
CA GLU A 35 -20.80 22.41 26.24
C GLU A 35 -19.33 21.94 26.13
N PRO A 36 -18.72 21.25 27.12
CA PRO A 36 -17.38 20.69 26.95
C PRO A 36 -17.32 19.62 25.85
N VAL A 37 -18.35 18.77 25.75
CA VAL A 37 -18.43 17.73 24.71
C VAL A 37 -18.60 18.35 23.33
N TYR A 38 -19.42 19.39 23.20
CA TYR A 38 -19.62 20.12 21.95
C TYR A 38 -18.38 20.91 21.55
N LYS A 39 -17.70 21.59 22.48
CA LYS A 39 -16.40 22.25 22.22
C LYS A 39 -15.34 21.23 21.81
N ALA A 40 -15.25 20.10 22.51
CA ALA A 40 -14.35 19.01 22.12
C ALA A 40 -14.71 18.44 20.75
N HIS A 41 -16.00 18.33 20.42
CA HIS A 41 -16.46 17.94 19.09
C HIS A 41 -16.06 18.96 18.02
N LEU A 42 -16.23 20.27 18.25
CA LEU A 42 -15.81 21.32 17.32
C LEU A 42 -14.30 21.33 17.11
N GLN A 43 -13.51 21.23 18.19
CA GLN A 43 -12.05 21.12 18.10
C GLN A 43 -11.62 19.83 17.39
N PHE A 44 -12.34 18.74 17.62
CA PHE A 44 -12.13 17.50 16.89
C PHE A 44 -12.48 17.68 15.42
N GLN A 45 -13.60 18.33 15.06
CA GLN A 45 -13.96 18.65 13.68
C GLN A 45 -12.92 19.54 12.98
N GLU A 46 -12.35 20.53 13.67
CA GLU A 46 -11.22 21.33 13.14
C GLU A 46 -9.95 20.50 12.94
N PHE A 47 -9.61 19.65 13.91
CA PHE A 47 -8.51 18.69 13.75
C PHE A 47 -8.77 17.70 12.61
N LEU A 48 -10.03 17.35 12.38
CA LEU A 48 -10.44 16.40 11.36
C LEU A 48 -10.45 16.99 9.96
N SER A 49 -10.86 18.25 9.84
CA SER A 49 -10.81 18.96 8.57
C SER A 49 -9.38 19.19 8.14
N ALA A 50 -8.46 19.42 9.10
CA ALA A 50 -7.01 19.52 8.94
C ALA A 50 -6.59 20.23 7.63
N SER A 51 -7.33 21.24 7.20
CA SER A 51 -7.29 21.79 5.84
C SER A 51 -6.40 23.01 5.72
N HIS A 52 -5.72 23.39 6.80
CA HIS A 52 -4.90 24.59 6.84
C HIS A 52 -3.49 24.28 6.35
N ASN A 53 -3.03 25.04 5.35
CA ASN A 53 -1.66 25.02 4.90
C ASN A 53 -1.03 26.40 5.19
N LEU A 54 -0.03 26.43 6.06
CA LEU A 54 0.71 27.67 6.37
C LEU A 54 1.61 28.09 5.20
N ILE A 55 1.84 27.22 4.21
CA ILE A 55 2.53 27.55 2.97
C ILE A 55 1.47 27.98 1.94
N PRO A 56 1.30 29.29 1.71
CA PRO A 56 0.26 29.80 0.83
C PRO A 56 0.50 29.32 -0.60
N HIS A 57 -0.58 29.25 -1.39
CA HIS A 57 -0.48 29.01 -2.82
C HIS A 57 0.24 30.18 -3.48
N MET A 58 1.35 29.89 -4.15
CA MET A 58 2.11 30.91 -4.87
C MET A 58 1.51 31.03 -6.27
N GLY A 59 1.35 32.26 -6.78
CA GLY A 59 0.72 32.47 -8.09
C GLY A 59 1.41 31.75 -9.25
N TRP A 60 2.72 31.50 -9.15
CA TRP A 60 3.44 30.70 -10.15
C TRP A 60 3.06 29.21 -10.13
N GLU A 61 2.71 28.65 -8.96
CA GLU A 61 2.24 27.26 -8.85
C GLU A 61 0.89 27.09 -9.51
N GLU A 62 -0.03 28.04 -9.29
CA GLU A 62 -1.37 28.04 -9.91
C GLU A 62 -1.27 28.18 -11.43
N SER A 63 -0.46 29.13 -11.91
CA SER A 63 -0.22 29.31 -13.35
C SER A 63 0.42 28.07 -14.00
N THR A 64 1.44 27.49 -13.36
CA THR A 64 2.15 26.32 -13.92
C THR A 64 1.30 25.06 -13.88
N SER A 65 0.59 24.80 -12.77
CA SER A 65 -0.29 23.64 -12.65
C SER A 65 -1.43 23.70 -13.68
N GLY A 66 -2.03 24.88 -13.88
CA GLY A 66 -3.02 25.11 -14.93
C GLY A 66 -2.47 24.84 -16.34
N ALA A 67 -1.26 25.32 -16.64
CA ALA A 67 -0.61 25.08 -17.94
C ALA A 67 -0.30 23.59 -18.19
N LEU A 68 -0.05 22.82 -17.13
CA LEU A 68 0.21 21.37 -17.20
C LEU A 68 -1.07 20.52 -17.11
N GLY A 69 -2.24 21.13 -16.92
CA GLY A 69 -3.51 20.41 -16.73
C GLY A 69 -3.54 19.56 -15.46
N LEU A 70 -2.78 19.94 -14.43
CA LEU A 70 -2.72 19.25 -13.14
C LEU A 70 -3.52 20.00 -12.10
N SER A 71 -4.12 19.28 -11.15
CA SER A 71 -4.60 19.94 -9.93
C SER A 71 -3.42 20.52 -9.16
N LEU A 72 -3.65 21.61 -8.42
CA LEU A 72 -2.59 22.21 -7.61
C LEU A 72 -2.01 21.22 -6.59
N SER A 73 -2.84 20.35 -6.02
CA SER A 73 -2.41 19.30 -5.10
C SER A 73 -1.46 18.28 -5.77
N GLN A 74 -1.76 17.85 -7.00
CA GLN A 74 -0.90 16.96 -7.79
C GLN A 74 0.43 17.63 -8.14
N PHE A 75 0.38 18.92 -8.49
CA PHE A 75 1.58 19.68 -8.82
C PHE A 75 2.51 19.80 -7.61
N ARG A 76 1.99 20.24 -6.45
CA ARG A 76 2.77 20.32 -5.21
C ARG A 76 3.30 18.97 -4.77
N PHE A 77 2.51 17.91 -4.88
CA PHE A 77 2.96 16.55 -4.58
C PHE A 77 4.11 16.11 -5.50
N THR A 78 4.02 16.41 -6.79
CA THR A 78 5.06 16.08 -7.77
C THR A 78 6.36 16.85 -7.49
N LEU A 79 6.27 18.13 -7.13
CA LEU A 79 7.42 18.93 -6.70
C LEU A 79 8.05 18.36 -5.41
N ALA A 80 7.23 18.01 -4.42
CA ALA A 80 7.69 17.36 -3.18
C ALA A 80 8.43 16.04 -3.50
N LEU A 81 7.91 15.25 -4.44
CA LEU A 81 8.52 14.00 -4.86
C LEU A 81 9.89 14.20 -5.52
N PHE A 82 10.05 15.20 -6.40
CA PHE A 82 11.36 15.50 -6.97
C PHE A 82 12.33 16.08 -5.94
N ALA A 83 11.85 16.95 -5.05
CA ALA A 83 12.64 17.47 -3.94
C ALA A 83 13.12 16.35 -3.01
N SER A 84 12.35 15.26 -2.88
CA SER A 84 12.72 14.13 -2.02
C SER A 84 13.99 13.45 -2.49
N VAL A 85 14.26 13.42 -3.80
CA VAL A 85 15.46 12.82 -4.38
C VAL A 85 16.73 13.44 -3.78
N ILE A 86 16.74 14.77 -3.66
CA ILE A 86 17.89 15.52 -3.11
C ILE A 86 17.90 15.46 -1.58
N LEU A 87 16.75 15.75 -0.96
CA LEU A 87 16.65 15.81 0.51
C LEU A 87 16.93 14.46 1.16
N VAL A 88 16.43 13.36 0.59
CA VAL A 88 16.69 12.01 1.13
C VAL A 88 18.16 11.64 0.97
N ALA A 89 18.80 11.99 -0.15
CA ALA A 89 20.23 11.77 -0.36
C ALA A 89 21.11 12.51 0.67
N GLY A 90 20.67 13.69 1.12
CA GLY A 90 21.40 14.53 2.08
C GLY A 90 21.64 13.88 3.45
N VAL A 91 20.92 12.81 3.81
CA VAL A 91 21.19 12.05 5.05
C VAL A 91 22.63 11.52 5.10
N ARG A 92 23.27 11.32 3.94
CA ARG A 92 24.65 10.85 3.81
C ARG A 92 25.70 11.85 4.28
N LEU A 93 25.35 13.13 4.41
CA LEU A 93 26.24 14.16 4.92
C LEU A 93 26.58 13.95 6.41
N PHE A 94 25.76 13.17 7.12
CA PHE A 94 25.90 12.94 8.55
C PHE A 94 26.35 11.50 8.85
N ARG A 95 27.40 11.37 9.67
CA ARG A 95 27.85 10.09 10.24
C ARG A 95 27.26 9.81 11.62
N ASN A 96 26.97 10.85 12.39
CA ASN A 96 26.39 10.72 13.72
C ASN A 96 24.91 10.26 13.60
N PRO A 97 24.51 9.15 14.24
CA PRO A 97 23.14 8.62 14.14
C PRO A 97 22.05 9.61 14.57
N THR A 98 22.29 10.38 15.63
CA THR A 98 21.34 11.40 16.11
C THR A 98 21.13 12.48 15.05
N LEU A 99 22.21 12.99 14.45
CA LEU A 99 22.11 13.99 13.38
C LEU A 99 21.40 13.44 12.14
N ARG A 100 21.66 12.18 11.77
CA ARG A 100 20.93 11.51 10.68
C ARG A 100 19.42 11.48 10.98
N HIS A 101 19.05 11.10 12.21
CA HIS A 101 17.64 11.04 12.61
C HIS A 101 16.97 12.42 12.62
N LEU A 102 17.62 13.43 13.21
CA LEU A 102 17.12 14.81 13.24
C LEU A 102 16.95 15.36 11.83
N TYR A 103 17.95 15.19 10.97
CA TYR A 103 17.87 15.59 9.57
C TYR A 103 16.69 14.93 8.85
N ALA A 104 16.54 13.60 9.02
CA ALA A 104 15.44 12.87 8.40
C ALA A 104 14.06 13.34 8.90
N VAL A 105 13.91 13.63 10.20
CA VAL A 105 12.67 14.18 10.77
C VAL A 105 12.35 15.54 10.18
N VAL A 106 13.30 16.47 10.22
CA VAL A 106 13.08 17.86 9.77
C VAL A 106 12.72 17.89 8.28
N THR A 107 13.55 17.26 7.44
CA THR A 107 13.30 17.23 5.99
C THR A 107 12.04 16.44 5.64
N GLY A 108 11.80 15.33 6.33
CA GLY A 108 10.63 14.48 6.13
C GLY A 108 9.31 15.17 6.47
N ILE A 109 9.25 15.92 7.57
CA ILE A 109 8.06 16.70 7.95
C ILE A 109 7.85 17.87 6.98
N LEU A 110 8.90 18.62 6.65
CA LEU A 110 8.78 19.78 5.75
C LEU A 110 8.28 19.37 4.36
N ILE A 111 8.84 18.30 3.80
CA ILE A 111 8.52 17.89 2.43
C ILE A 111 7.10 17.33 2.30
N ILE A 112 6.56 16.70 3.35
CA ILE A 112 5.20 16.18 3.34
C ILE A 112 4.17 17.22 3.78
N TYR A 113 4.56 18.18 4.62
CA TYR A 113 3.72 19.32 4.96
C TYR A 113 3.42 20.20 3.74
N TYR A 114 4.38 20.38 2.83
CA TYR A 114 4.20 21.22 1.65
C TYR A 114 2.96 20.87 0.79
N PRO A 115 2.76 19.62 0.32
CA PRO A 115 1.57 19.25 -0.44
C PRO A 115 0.32 19.04 0.41
N PHE A 116 0.44 18.66 1.69
CA PHE A 116 -0.71 18.19 2.50
C PHE A 116 -1.10 19.09 3.69
N GLY A 117 -0.33 20.14 3.99
CA GLY A 117 -0.60 21.06 5.10
C GLY A 117 -0.77 20.34 6.44
N SER A 118 -1.72 20.81 7.25
CA SER A 118 -2.04 20.24 8.56
C SER A 118 -2.61 18.82 8.51
N SER A 119 -3.01 18.29 7.36
CA SER A 119 -3.54 16.92 7.25
C SER A 119 -2.53 15.86 7.67
N ILE A 120 -1.22 16.17 7.68
CA ILE A 120 -0.18 15.28 8.20
C ILE A 120 -0.37 14.96 9.70
N MET A 121 -1.13 15.79 10.42
CA MET A 121 -1.38 15.63 11.86
C MET A 121 -2.24 14.39 12.16
N HIS A 122 -2.97 13.85 11.18
CA HIS A 122 -3.68 12.57 11.32
C HIS A 122 -2.74 11.39 11.62
N VAL A 123 -1.44 11.52 11.36
CA VAL A 123 -0.45 10.51 11.78
C VAL A 123 -0.34 10.45 13.30
N LEU A 124 -0.53 11.56 14.03
CA LEU A 124 -0.25 11.66 15.45
C LEU A 124 -1.11 10.72 16.32
N PRO A 125 -2.46 10.67 16.19
CA PRO A 125 -3.26 9.76 17.00
C PRO A 125 -2.84 8.29 16.82
N MET A 126 -2.57 7.88 15.58
CA MET A 126 -2.07 6.54 15.26
C MET A 126 -0.69 6.28 15.87
N ALA A 127 0.22 7.25 15.76
CA ALA A 127 1.57 7.16 16.28
C ALA A 127 1.60 7.06 17.80
N VAL A 128 0.82 7.88 18.50
CA VAL A 128 0.67 7.85 19.96
C VAL A 128 0.09 6.50 20.41
N ALA A 129 -1.00 6.05 19.79
CA ALA A 129 -1.61 4.77 20.12
C ALA A 129 -0.61 3.60 19.97
N ALA A 130 0.12 3.56 18.85
CA ALA A 130 1.14 2.53 18.59
C ALA A 130 2.32 2.60 19.59
N TYR A 131 2.83 3.80 19.89
CA TYR A 131 3.95 3.97 20.80
C TYR A 131 3.58 3.58 22.24
N LEU A 132 2.42 4.03 22.73
CA LEU A 132 1.90 3.63 24.03
C LEU A 132 1.64 2.13 24.12
N ALA A 133 1.13 1.50 23.05
CA ALA A 133 0.95 0.06 23.00
C ALA A 133 2.29 -0.70 23.18
N MET A 134 3.37 -0.23 22.55
CA MET A 134 4.71 -0.81 22.71
C MET A 134 5.32 -0.57 24.10
N LEU A 135 4.98 0.53 24.77
CA LEU A 135 5.50 0.86 26.11
C LEU A 135 4.74 0.11 27.22
N ILE A 136 3.41 0.19 27.21
CA ILE A 136 2.56 -0.24 28.33
C ILE A 136 2.17 -1.72 28.20
N ALA A 137 1.91 -2.17 26.97
CA ALA A 137 1.39 -3.51 26.71
C ALA A 137 2.18 -4.24 25.61
N PRO A 138 3.51 -4.38 25.73
CA PRO A 138 4.37 -4.82 24.63
C PRO A 138 4.03 -6.21 24.08
N ARG A 139 3.52 -7.14 24.92
CA ARG A 139 3.05 -8.47 24.49
C ARG A 139 1.80 -8.42 23.60
N ARG A 140 0.97 -7.40 23.77
CA ARG A 140 -0.30 -7.19 23.05
C ARG A 140 -0.20 -6.04 22.04
N ALA A 141 0.96 -5.40 21.91
CA ALA A 141 1.15 -4.20 21.10
C ALA A 141 0.62 -4.37 19.67
N GLY A 142 0.94 -5.49 19.01
CA GLY A 142 0.44 -5.79 17.66
C GLY A 142 -1.09 -5.86 17.58
N ALA A 143 -1.75 -6.52 18.52
CA ALA A 143 -3.21 -6.61 18.56
C ALA A 143 -3.86 -5.24 18.82
N ILE A 144 -3.29 -4.46 19.75
CA ILE A 144 -3.73 -3.10 20.04
C ILE A 144 -3.61 -2.24 18.79
N ALA A 145 -2.47 -2.27 18.09
CA ALA A 145 -2.27 -1.50 16.86
C ALA A 145 -3.28 -1.90 15.76
N TRP A 146 -3.56 -3.19 15.57
CA TRP A 146 -4.62 -3.63 14.65
C TRP A 146 -6.01 -3.13 15.06
N CYS A 147 -6.28 -2.94 16.35
CA CYS A 147 -7.57 -2.47 16.85
C CYS A 147 -7.68 -0.93 16.96
N THR A 148 -6.57 -0.18 16.83
CA THR A 148 -6.57 1.28 16.97
C THR A 148 -6.09 1.98 15.69
N VAL A 149 -4.96 1.57 15.11
CA VAL A 149 -4.34 2.20 13.95
C VAL A 149 -5.11 1.88 12.66
N PHE A 150 -5.47 0.60 12.45
CA PHE A 150 -6.20 0.20 11.22
C PHE A 150 -7.62 0.79 11.15
N PRO A 151 -8.44 0.79 12.23
CA PRO A 151 -9.76 1.43 12.18
C PRO A 151 -9.69 2.94 11.99
N TYR A 152 -8.65 3.60 12.49
CA TYR A 152 -8.47 5.03 12.24
C TYR A 152 -8.21 5.32 10.75
N LEU A 153 -7.51 4.45 10.02
CA LEU A 153 -7.39 4.56 8.57
C LEU A 153 -8.74 4.43 7.87
N ILE A 154 -9.56 3.46 8.28
CA ILE A 154 -10.93 3.28 7.73
C ILE A 154 -11.74 4.57 7.93
N TYR A 155 -11.63 5.15 9.12
CA TYR A 155 -12.27 6.41 9.46
C TYR A 155 -11.80 7.56 8.53
N LEU A 156 -10.50 7.69 8.26
CA LEU A 156 -9.98 8.68 7.32
C LEU A 156 -10.51 8.48 5.88
N HIS A 157 -10.59 7.23 5.41
CA HIS A 157 -11.18 6.94 4.10
C HIS A 157 -12.63 7.41 3.99
N VAL A 158 -13.41 7.25 5.06
CA VAL A 158 -14.83 7.65 5.10
C VAL A 158 -14.96 9.17 5.13
N VAL A 159 -14.22 9.85 6.01
CA VAL A 159 -14.37 11.31 6.22
C VAL A 159 -13.84 12.11 5.05
N ASN A 160 -12.74 11.66 4.41
CA ASN A 160 -12.14 12.37 3.28
C ASN A 160 -12.72 11.96 1.92
N ALA A 161 -13.66 11.00 1.90
CA ALA A 161 -14.16 10.36 0.68
C ALA A 161 -13.01 9.97 -0.28
N SER A 162 -11.89 9.49 0.26
CA SER A 162 -10.57 9.55 -0.39
C SER A 162 -10.53 8.95 -1.81
N GLY A 163 -11.31 7.90 -2.06
CA GLY A 163 -11.42 7.28 -3.38
C GLY A 163 -11.92 8.25 -4.46
N GLU A 164 -13.04 8.94 -4.24
CA GLU A 164 -13.57 9.91 -5.21
C GLU A 164 -12.67 11.13 -5.33
N SER A 165 -12.13 11.64 -4.21
CA SER A 165 -11.13 12.73 -4.23
C SER A 165 -9.95 12.40 -5.13
N TRP A 166 -9.40 11.19 -5.02
CA TRP A 166 -8.27 10.74 -5.85
C TRP A 166 -8.66 10.50 -7.30
N LYS A 167 -9.87 10.01 -7.55
CA LYS A 167 -10.42 9.83 -8.89
C LYS A 167 -10.52 11.16 -9.63
N THR A 168 -10.89 12.24 -8.95
CA THR A 168 -10.94 13.62 -9.50
C THR A 168 -9.60 14.35 -9.45
N GLY A 169 -8.51 13.69 -9.02
CA GLY A 169 -7.16 14.27 -8.99
C GLY A 169 -6.89 15.17 -7.78
N ASN A 170 -7.76 15.21 -6.77
CA ASN A 170 -7.51 15.87 -5.51
C ASN A 170 -6.76 14.93 -4.57
N MET A 171 -5.51 15.25 -4.27
CA MET A 171 -4.67 14.43 -3.39
C MET A 171 -4.83 14.86 -1.93
N ASP A 172 -5.38 13.96 -1.12
CA ASP A 172 -5.42 14.09 0.33
C ASP A 172 -4.24 13.35 1.00
N PHE A 173 -4.10 13.51 2.32
CA PHE A 173 -3.06 12.83 3.09
C PHE A 173 -3.32 11.32 3.30
N THR A 174 -4.49 10.80 2.89
CA THR A 174 -4.90 9.41 3.18
C THR A 174 -3.88 8.40 2.62
N GLY A 175 -3.22 8.71 1.51
CA GLY A 175 -2.15 7.87 0.93
C GLY A 175 -0.90 7.78 1.81
N GLY A 176 -0.53 8.89 2.46
CA GLY A 176 0.51 8.89 3.48
C GLY A 176 0.09 8.12 4.73
N ALA A 177 -1.18 8.27 5.15
CA ALA A 177 -1.74 7.51 6.27
C ALA A 177 -1.75 5.99 5.99
N MET A 178 -2.05 5.57 4.77
CA MET A 178 -1.99 4.17 4.33
C MET A 178 -0.59 3.58 4.56
N VAL A 179 0.49 4.28 4.20
CA VAL A 179 1.87 3.84 4.46
C VAL A 179 2.21 3.87 5.97
N ALA A 180 1.78 4.91 6.68
CA ALA A 180 1.99 5.05 8.12
C ALA A 180 1.41 3.86 8.90
N VAL A 181 0.21 3.40 8.54
CA VAL A 181 -0.47 2.26 9.17
C VAL A 181 0.35 0.98 9.03
N LEU A 182 0.92 0.70 7.85
CA LEU A 182 1.76 -0.49 7.64
C LEU A 182 2.96 -0.49 8.61
N LYS A 183 3.60 0.67 8.78
CA LYS A 183 4.78 0.87 9.63
C LYS A 183 4.46 0.78 11.12
N LEU A 184 3.34 1.37 11.53
CA LEU A 184 2.91 1.40 12.93
C LEU A 184 2.42 0.01 13.40
N ILE A 185 1.70 -0.71 12.54
CA ILE A 185 1.30 -2.08 12.82
C ILE A 185 2.52 -3.00 12.84
N SER A 186 3.42 -2.91 11.85
CA SER A 186 4.59 -3.79 11.77
C SER A 186 5.47 -3.64 13.00
N ILE A 187 5.81 -2.41 13.42
CA ILE A 187 6.70 -2.19 14.56
C ILE A 187 6.08 -2.70 15.88
N CYS A 188 4.77 -2.53 16.06
CA CYS A 188 4.04 -3.05 17.22
C CYS A 188 3.99 -4.59 17.23
N VAL A 189 3.78 -5.20 16.06
CA VAL A 189 3.77 -6.66 15.92
C VAL A 189 5.16 -7.24 16.14
N CYS A 190 6.21 -6.63 15.57
CA CYS A 190 7.61 -7.01 15.82
C CYS A 190 7.99 -6.86 17.29
N ARG A 191 7.46 -5.85 17.99
CA ARG A 191 7.62 -5.72 19.44
C ARG A 191 6.94 -6.86 20.18
N ALA A 192 5.71 -7.22 19.82
CA ALA A 192 4.99 -8.34 20.43
C ALA A 192 5.69 -9.68 20.19
N ASP A 193 6.24 -9.91 18.99
CA ASP A 193 6.95 -11.15 18.66
C ASP A 193 8.21 -11.37 19.52
N SER A 194 8.85 -10.28 20.00
CA SER A 194 9.99 -10.39 20.91
C SER A 194 9.65 -11.08 22.24
N PHE A 195 8.36 -11.15 22.62
CA PHE A 195 7.88 -11.81 23.84
C PHE A 195 7.28 -13.20 23.61
N ARG A 196 7.34 -13.75 22.39
CA ARG A 196 6.90 -15.14 22.18
C ARG A 196 7.72 -16.09 23.04
N LYS A 197 7.02 -17.00 23.72
CA LYS A 197 7.62 -18.02 24.59
C LYS A 197 8.52 -18.97 23.81
N ASN A 198 8.01 -19.49 22.69
CA ASN A 198 8.73 -20.39 21.81
C ASN A 198 9.27 -19.58 20.62
N LYS A 199 10.58 -19.49 20.47
CA LYS A 199 11.20 -18.72 19.38
C LYS A 199 11.14 -19.48 18.05
N GLU A 200 10.97 -20.79 18.12
CA GLU A 200 10.79 -21.70 16.98
C GLU A 200 9.44 -21.48 16.28
N ASP A 201 8.47 -20.84 16.95
CA ASP A 201 7.18 -20.45 16.36
C ASP A 201 7.28 -19.23 15.42
N LEU A 202 8.43 -18.54 15.39
CA LEU A 202 8.66 -17.40 14.50
C LEU A 202 9.21 -17.90 13.17
N SER A 203 8.67 -17.37 12.06
CA SER A 203 9.32 -17.56 10.77
C SER A 203 10.71 -16.91 10.76
N PRO A 204 11.65 -17.34 9.89
CA PRO A 204 12.96 -16.71 9.79
C PRO A 204 12.89 -15.18 9.60
N TYR A 205 11.89 -14.72 8.84
CA TYR A 205 11.61 -13.29 8.66
C TYR A 205 11.19 -12.62 9.98
N GLN A 206 10.20 -13.18 10.68
CA GLN A 206 9.72 -12.62 11.95
C GLN A 206 10.82 -12.61 13.02
N SER A 207 11.67 -13.64 13.06
CA SER A 207 12.81 -13.72 13.97
C SER A 207 13.84 -12.62 13.69
N ALA A 208 14.15 -12.35 12.42
CA ALA A 208 15.10 -11.31 12.01
C ALA A 208 14.62 -9.87 12.30
N HIS A 209 13.31 -9.64 12.28
CA HIS A 209 12.71 -8.31 12.44
C HIS A 209 12.11 -8.05 13.85
N GLN A 210 12.13 -9.03 14.76
CA GLN A 210 11.62 -8.85 16.12
C GLN A 210 12.31 -7.69 16.85
N LEU A 211 11.55 -6.97 17.67
CA LEU A 211 12.02 -5.76 18.34
C LEU A 211 12.15 -5.97 19.86
N THR A 212 13.37 -6.20 20.34
CA THR A 212 13.66 -6.52 21.75
C THR A 212 13.52 -5.34 22.72
N ARG A 213 13.63 -4.11 22.22
CA ARG A 213 13.43 -2.86 22.99
C ARG A 213 12.53 -1.90 22.24
N THR A 214 11.69 -1.16 22.95
CA THR A 214 10.92 -0.07 22.35
C THR A 214 11.89 1.01 21.82
N PRO A 215 11.66 1.60 20.63
CA PRO A 215 12.51 2.66 20.11
C PRO A 215 12.46 3.89 20.99
N SER A 216 13.54 4.67 21.01
CA SER A 216 13.48 6.04 21.52
C SER A 216 12.47 6.87 20.71
N LEU A 217 11.96 7.96 21.30
CA LEU A 217 11.01 8.83 20.62
C LEU A 217 11.60 9.38 19.30
N LEU A 218 12.89 9.73 19.30
CA LEU A 218 13.60 10.18 18.10
C LEU A 218 13.65 9.07 17.03
N GLU A 219 14.05 7.85 17.37
CA GLU A 219 14.07 6.73 16.42
C GLU A 219 12.67 6.46 15.84
N PHE A 220 11.63 6.53 16.67
CA PHE A 220 10.25 6.28 16.28
C PHE A 220 9.70 7.35 15.34
N VAL A 221 9.80 8.63 15.71
CA VAL A 221 9.33 9.75 14.88
C VAL A 221 10.14 9.83 13.58
N SER A 222 11.45 9.59 13.66
CA SER A 222 12.33 9.55 12.49
C SER A 222 12.00 8.38 11.56
N TYR A 223 11.68 7.20 12.09
CA TYR A 223 11.16 6.10 11.27
C TYR A 223 9.86 6.50 10.59
N LEU A 224 8.94 7.14 11.32
CA LEU A 224 7.60 7.45 10.82
C LEU A 224 7.59 8.51 9.72
N PHE A 225 8.27 9.64 9.91
CA PHE A 225 8.27 10.77 8.97
C PHE A 225 9.51 10.86 8.08
N GLY A 226 10.60 10.17 8.44
CA GLY A 226 11.89 10.36 7.80
C GLY A 226 11.97 9.84 6.38
N LEU A 227 12.94 10.40 5.63
CA LEU A 227 13.31 9.95 4.29
C LEU A 227 12.18 10.00 3.25
N GLY A 228 11.22 10.92 3.39
CA GLY A 228 10.14 11.13 2.40
C GLY A 228 9.18 9.94 2.23
N ASN A 229 9.25 8.94 3.10
CA ASN A 229 8.56 7.66 2.88
C ASN A 229 7.03 7.74 2.95
N LEU A 230 6.46 8.79 3.52
CA LEU A 230 5.02 9.00 3.59
C LEU A 230 4.47 9.74 2.36
N LEU A 231 5.31 10.22 1.42
CA LEU A 231 4.84 10.75 0.14
C LEU A 231 4.28 9.61 -0.74
N ALA A 232 5.07 8.54 -0.90
CA ALA A 232 4.72 7.46 -1.82
C ALA A 232 5.18 6.05 -1.39
N GLY A 233 5.69 5.90 -0.16
CA GLY A 233 6.26 4.66 0.32
C GLY A 233 7.74 4.47 -0.09
N PRO A 234 8.19 3.22 -0.27
CA PRO A 234 7.50 2.01 0.17
C PRO A 234 7.52 1.84 1.69
N PHE A 235 6.75 0.87 2.16
CA PHE A 235 6.95 0.28 3.47
C PHE A 235 8.32 -0.42 3.57
N TYR A 236 9.00 -0.29 4.70
CA TYR A 236 10.19 -1.06 5.05
C TYR A 236 10.26 -1.27 6.56
N GLU A 237 11.00 -2.30 6.98
CA GLU A 237 11.06 -2.71 8.38
C GLU A 237 11.83 -1.72 9.26
N PHE A 238 11.37 -1.53 10.50
CA PHE A 238 12.04 -0.66 11.45
C PHE A 238 13.48 -1.12 11.75
N SER A 239 13.75 -2.42 11.75
CA SER A 239 15.10 -2.95 11.98
C SER A 239 16.08 -2.53 10.88
N ASP A 240 15.63 -2.54 9.62
CA ASP A 240 16.42 -2.10 8.47
C ASP A 240 16.68 -0.60 8.54
N TYR A 241 15.63 0.17 8.82
CA TYR A 241 15.73 1.61 9.02
C TYR A 241 16.72 1.95 10.15
N ARG A 242 16.58 1.30 11.31
CA ARG A 242 17.47 1.51 12.45
C ARG A 242 18.92 1.14 12.12
N ALA A 243 19.15 0.05 11.39
CA ALA A 243 20.49 -0.34 10.95
C ALA A 243 21.10 0.71 10.01
N PHE A 244 20.34 1.22 9.05
CA PHE A 244 20.77 2.28 8.13
C PHE A 244 21.10 3.60 8.84
N MET A 245 20.26 4.01 9.78
CA MET A 245 20.47 5.26 10.52
C MET A 245 21.67 5.16 11.47
N ASN A 246 21.95 3.98 12.01
CA ASN A 246 23.11 3.72 12.86
C ASN A 246 24.37 3.29 12.11
N LEU A 247 24.35 3.26 10.77
CA LEU A 247 25.45 2.78 9.93
C LEU A 247 25.95 1.39 10.37
N LYS A 248 25.03 0.41 10.44
CA LYS A 248 25.32 -0.98 10.81
C LYS A 248 25.01 -1.94 9.66
N GLY A 249 25.55 -3.16 9.73
CA GLY A 249 25.34 -4.16 8.68
C GLY A 249 26.07 -3.76 7.39
N PRO A 250 25.42 -3.78 6.21
CA PRO A 250 26.06 -3.36 4.97
C PRO A 250 26.64 -1.94 5.02
N TRP A 251 26.04 -1.04 5.79
CA TRP A 251 26.46 0.36 5.89
C TRP A 251 27.53 0.64 6.94
N ASP A 252 28.07 -0.39 7.59
CA ASP A 252 29.13 -0.24 8.59
C ASP A 252 30.44 0.24 7.92
N PRO A 253 30.95 1.44 8.24
CA PRO A 253 32.20 1.95 7.67
C PRO A 253 33.43 1.12 8.05
N LYS A 254 33.32 0.27 9.07
CA LYS A 254 34.37 -0.66 9.53
C LYS A 254 34.09 -2.11 9.12
N GLY A 255 32.95 -2.38 8.47
CA GLY A 255 32.55 -3.73 8.07
C GLY A 255 33.27 -4.26 6.82
N PRO A 256 33.21 -5.57 6.56
CA PRO A 256 33.69 -6.14 5.31
C PRO A 256 32.89 -5.57 4.13
N GLY A 257 33.59 -4.99 3.14
CA GLY A 257 32.94 -4.29 2.02
C GLY A 257 32.42 -2.89 2.38
N ALA A 258 32.99 -2.23 3.40
CA ALA A 258 32.62 -0.91 3.94
C ALA A 258 32.39 0.22 2.93
N LYS A 259 32.90 0.10 1.71
CA LYS A 259 32.68 1.09 0.66
C LYS A 259 31.35 0.81 -0.02
N MET A 260 30.36 1.67 0.22
CA MET A 260 29.12 1.66 -0.53
C MET A 260 29.40 1.82 -2.04
N PRO A 261 28.71 1.08 -2.91
CA PRO A 261 28.87 1.19 -4.36
C PRO A 261 28.52 2.60 -4.88
N PRO A 262 29.02 2.98 -6.08
CA PRO A 262 28.57 4.19 -6.75
C PRO A 262 27.06 4.19 -6.96
N VAL A 263 26.39 5.23 -6.43
CA VAL A 263 24.92 5.33 -6.47
C VAL A 263 24.41 6.05 -7.73
N LEU A 264 25.26 6.85 -8.38
CA LEU A 264 24.82 7.85 -9.37
C LEU A 264 24.13 7.19 -10.56
N LEU A 265 24.79 6.23 -11.20
CA LEU A 265 24.24 5.54 -12.38
C LEU A 265 22.93 4.82 -12.03
N HIS A 266 22.91 4.06 -10.93
CA HIS A 266 21.72 3.29 -10.55
C HIS A 266 20.53 4.20 -10.18
N GLY A 267 20.79 5.29 -9.44
CA GLY A 267 19.77 6.27 -9.09
C GLY A 267 19.24 7.02 -10.31
N LEU A 268 20.12 7.41 -11.24
CA LEU A 268 19.71 8.04 -12.50
C LEU A 268 18.88 7.10 -13.38
N LEU A 269 19.23 5.82 -13.48
CA LEU A 269 18.43 4.84 -14.22
C LEU A 269 17.04 4.67 -13.62
N ALA A 270 16.93 4.61 -12.29
CA ALA A 270 15.62 4.56 -11.63
C ALA A 270 14.80 5.84 -11.88
N LEU A 271 15.44 7.02 -11.83
CA LEU A 271 14.79 8.30 -12.11
C LEU A 271 14.32 8.41 -13.56
N LEU A 272 15.18 8.05 -14.53
CA LEU A 272 14.86 8.03 -15.96
C LEU A 272 13.74 7.05 -16.27
N GLU A 273 13.74 5.87 -15.64
CA GLU A 273 12.62 4.93 -15.75
C GLU A 273 11.33 5.57 -15.24
N GLY A 274 11.34 6.26 -14.09
CA GLY A 274 10.18 7.00 -13.61
C GLY A 274 9.69 8.06 -14.60
N LEU A 275 10.60 8.90 -15.11
CA LEU A 275 10.27 9.94 -16.11
C LEU A 275 9.72 9.36 -17.41
N TRP A 276 10.23 8.20 -17.84
CA TRP A 276 9.69 7.48 -18.98
C TRP A 276 8.22 7.07 -18.75
N HIS A 277 7.89 6.51 -17.59
CA HIS A 277 6.50 6.16 -17.25
C HIS A 277 5.59 7.39 -17.27
N MET A 278 6.05 8.53 -16.76
CA MET A 278 5.31 9.79 -16.81
C MET A 278 5.10 10.28 -18.24
N GLY A 279 6.12 10.23 -19.09
CA GLY A 279 6.02 10.61 -20.50
C GLY A 279 5.00 9.76 -21.26
N VAL A 280 5.02 8.44 -21.06
CA VAL A 280 4.03 7.52 -21.66
C VAL A 280 2.63 7.79 -21.11
N TYR A 281 2.50 8.06 -19.80
CA TYR A 281 1.21 8.40 -19.18
C TYR A 281 0.60 9.64 -19.85
N LEU A 282 1.35 10.74 -19.94
CA LEU A 282 0.92 11.98 -20.60
C LEU A 282 0.60 11.75 -22.08
N GLY A 283 1.44 11.01 -22.79
CA GLY A 283 1.19 10.66 -24.19
C GLY A 283 -0.15 9.94 -24.39
N LEU A 284 -0.48 8.98 -23.54
CA LEU A 284 -1.74 8.24 -23.64
C LEU A 284 -2.95 9.08 -23.22
N THR A 285 -2.87 9.83 -22.11
CA THR A 285 -4.00 10.64 -21.62
C THR A 285 -4.31 11.83 -22.54
N LEU A 286 -3.29 12.49 -23.10
CA LEU A 286 -3.47 13.57 -24.08
C LEU A 286 -4.09 13.07 -25.40
N ASN A 287 -3.93 11.78 -25.72
CA ASN A 287 -4.63 11.12 -26.83
C ASN A 287 -6.00 10.54 -26.43
N GLY A 288 -6.53 10.93 -25.27
CA GLY A 288 -7.87 10.62 -24.82
C GLY A 288 -8.01 9.35 -23.99
N TRP A 289 -6.96 8.54 -23.78
CA TRP A 289 -7.12 7.29 -23.02
C TRP A 289 -7.39 7.56 -21.53
N SER A 290 -8.64 7.34 -21.11
CA SER A 290 -9.14 7.56 -19.74
C SER A 290 -10.24 6.54 -19.37
N MET A 291 -10.73 6.59 -18.12
CA MET A 291 -11.88 5.79 -17.69
C MET A 291 -13.18 6.06 -18.40
N ASP A 292 -13.33 7.25 -18.98
CA ASP A 292 -14.56 7.64 -19.66
C ASP A 292 -14.83 6.73 -20.86
N HIS A 293 -13.78 6.11 -21.40
CA HIS A 293 -13.88 5.12 -22.46
C HIS A 293 -14.64 3.86 -22.05
N TYR A 294 -14.69 3.45 -20.78
CA TYR A 294 -15.43 2.24 -20.40
C TYR A 294 -16.94 2.36 -20.64
N HIS A 295 -17.45 3.58 -20.74
CA HIS A 295 -18.87 3.87 -20.85
C HIS A 295 -19.22 4.77 -22.05
N SER A 296 -18.29 4.93 -23.00
CA SER A 296 -18.53 5.76 -24.18
C SER A 296 -19.25 5.00 -25.29
N ASP A 297 -19.99 5.73 -26.12
CA ASP A 297 -20.66 5.17 -27.30
C ASP A 297 -19.67 4.52 -28.27
N TRP A 298 -18.50 5.16 -28.45
CA TRP A 298 -17.40 4.62 -29.24
C TRP A 298 -17.03 3.21 -28.76
N TYR A 299 -16.84 3.04 -27.45
CA TYR A 299 -16.42 1.78 -26.87
C TYR A 299 -17.47 0.69 -27.04
N TYR A 300 -18.74 1.00 -26.81
CA TYR A 300 -19.82 0.02 -26.97
C TYR A 300 -20.00 -0.43 -28.42
N ALA A 301 -19.75 0.45 -29.40
CA ALA A 301 -19.74 0.13 -30.82
C ALA A 301 -18.57 -0.77 -31.25
N GLN A 302 -17.53 -0.92 -30.44
CA GLN A 302 -16.36 -1.71 -30.81
C GLN A 302 -16.58 -3.24 -30.73
N PRO A 303 -15.88 -4.03 -31.57
CA PRO A 303 -15.84 -5.48 -31.43
C PRO A 303 -15.08 -5.92 -30.17
N LEU A 304 -15.31 -7.17 -29.75
CA LEU A 304 -14.82 -7.71 -28.47
C LEU A 304 -13.30 -7.57 -28.27
N TYR A 305 -12.50 -7.80 -29.31
CA TYR A 305 -11.04 -7.73 -29.21
C TYR A 305 -10.53 -6.30 -28.95
N ILE A 306 -11.20 -5.28 -29.49
CA ILE A 306 -10.87 -3.87 -29.19
C ILE A 306 -11.28 -3.53 -27.76
N LYS A 307 -12.45 -4.01 -27.29
CA LYS A 307 -12.87 -3.84 -25.88
C LYS A 307 -11.86 -4.45 -24.90
N VAL A 308 -11.35 -5.65 -25.20
CA VAL A 308 -10.27 -6.31 -24.45
C VAL A 308 -8.99 -5.48 -24.47
N GLY A 309 -8.57 -5.00 -25.64
CA GLY A 309 -7.41 -4.12 -25.78
C GLY A 309 -7.56 -2.82 -24.97
N ALA A 310 -8.75 -2.21 -24.98
CA ALA A 310 -9.05 -1.01 -24.23
C ALA A 310 -8.91 -1.22 -22.72
N PHE A 311 -9.37 -2.36 -22.16
CA PHE A 311 -9.10 -2.70 -20.76
C PHE A 311 -7.60 -2.66 -20.45
N CYS A 312 -6.77 -3.29 -21.30
CA CYS A 312 -5.33 -3.32 -21.10
C CYS A 312 -4.69 -1.93 -21.21
N VAL A 313 -5.05 -1.13 -22.21
CA VAL A 313 -4.47 0.22 -22.41
C VAL A 313 -4.89 1.16 -21.29
N ILE A 314 -6.19 1.19 -20.93
CA ILE A 314 -6.68 2.02 -19.84
C ILE A 314 -6.04 1.59 -18.51
N GLY A 315 -5.98 0.28 -18.24
CA GLY A 315 -5.30 -0.22 -17.05
C GLY A 315 -3.81 0.13 -17.02
N LEU A 316 -3.11 0.15 -18.17
CA LEU A 316 -1.74 0.65 -18.28
C LEU A 316 -1.65 2.12 -17.87
N VAL A 317 -2.49 3.00 -18.44
CA VAL A 317 -2.48 4.45 -18.14
C VAL A 317 -2.47 4.71 -16.64
N TYR A 318 -3.36 4.06 -15.90
CA TYR A 318 -3.49 4.30 -14.47
C TYR A 318 -2.38 3.65 -13.66
N GLN A 319 -1.79 2.54 -14.14
CA GLN A 319 -0.60 1.94 -13.53
C GLN A 319 0.65 2.84 -13.67
N LEU A 320 0.82 3.51 -14.82
CA LEU A 320 1.99 4.35 -15.12
C LEU A 320 2.22 5.45 -14.07
N ARG A 321 1.14 6.01 -13.50
CA ARG A 321 1.23 6.99 -12.41
C ARG A 321 1.93 6.42 -11.17
N TYR A 322 1.58 5.19 -10.79
CA TYR A 322 2.23 4.52 -9.65
C TYR A 322 3.68 4.15 -9.96
N TYR A 323 3.96 3.63 -11.17
CA TYR A 323 5.34 3.33 -11.57
C TYR A 323 6.21 4.59 -11.56
N PHE A 324 5.72 5.72 -12.08
CA PHE A 324 6.41 7.01 -11.98
C PHE A 324 6.74 7.34 -10.52
N THR A 325 5.73 7.40 -9.65
CA THR A 325 5.93 7.83 -8.27
C THR A 325 6.87 6.89 -7.52
N TRP A 326 6.70 5.58 -7.66
CA TRP A 326 7.54 4.59 -6.98
C TRP A 326 8.99 4.59 -7.51
N LYS A 327 9.21 4.81 -8.80
CA LYS A 327 10.58 4.85 -9.36
C LYS A 327 11.36 6.11 -8.97
N VAL A 328 10.71 7.28 -8.89
CA VAL A 328 11.35 8.50 -8.34
C VAL A 328 11.69 8.31 -6.86
N THR A 329 10.81 7.66 -6.11
CA THR A 329 11.02 7.33 -4.70
C THR A 329 12.18 6.32 -4.53
N GLU A 330 12.22 5.27 -5.35
CA GLU A 330 13.33 4.30 -5.40
C GLU A 330 14.66 5.00 -5.68
N ALA A 331 14.71 5.93 -6.65
CA ALA A 331 15.89 6.73 -6.94
C ALA A 331 16.37 7.51 -5.69
N SER A 332 15.44 8.11 -4.93
CA SER A 332 15.75 8.81 -3.68
C SER A 332 16.48 7.91 -2.68
N TYR A 333 16.01 6.67 -2.51
CA TYR A 333 16.64 5.70 -1.60
C TYR A 333 17.95 5.12 -2.12
N VAL A 334 18.10 4.98 -3.44
CA VAL A 334 19.36 4.61 -4.07
C VAL A 334 20.42 5.68 -3.81
N PHE A 335 20.08 6.96 -4.03
CA PHE A 335 21.03 8.07 -3.77
C PHE A 335 21.40 8.19 -2.30
N ALA A 336 20.46 7.94 -1.39
CA ALA A 336 20.71 7.87 0.05
C ALA A 336 21.48 6.62 0.50
N GLY A 337 21.49 5.56 -0.32
CA GLY A 337 22.12 4.28 -0.03
C GLY A 337 21.25 3.29 0.75
N LEU A 338 20.00 3.63 1.10
CA LEU A 338 19.09 2.73 1.82
C LEU A 338 18.67 1.52 0.97
N ASP A 339 18.56 1.70 -0.34
CA ASP A 339 18.14 0.62 -1.25
C ASP A 339 19.16 -0.53 -1.36
N TRP A 340 20.43 -0.25 -1.03
CA TRP A 340 21.53 -1.20 -1.12
C TRP A 340 21.41 -2.33 -0.07
N GLN A 341 21.61 -3.56 -0.51
CA GLN A 341 21.50 -4.78 0.31
C GLN A 341 22.85 -5.35 0.74
N GLY A 342 23.95 -4.88 0.14
CA GLY A 342 25.30 -5.43 0.35
C GLY A 342 25.96 -5.86 -0.95
N TRP A 343 27.15 -6.44 -0.84
CA TRP A 343 27.88 -7.03 -1.96
C TRP A 343 27.45 -8.49 -2.15
N GLY A 344 27.17 -8.88 -3.39
CA GLY A 344 26.93 -10.27 -3.77
C GLY A 344 28.20 -11.10 -3.72
N ALA A 345 28.04 -12.42 -3.78
CA ALA A 345 29.16 -13.36 -3.85
C ALA A 345 30.03 -13.17 -5.12
N ASP A 346 29.44 -12.58 -6.16
CA ASP A 346 30.09 -12.21 -7.42
C ASP A 346 30.78 -10.84 -7.38
N GLY A 347 30.82 -10.19 -6.20
CA GLY A 347 31.39 -8.85 -6.03
C GLY A 347 30.53 -7.72 -6.61
N LYS A 348 29.30 -7.99 -7.07
CA LYS A 348 28.39 -6.96 -7.59
C LYS A 348 27.50 -6.39 -6.50
N PRO A 349 27.17 -5.09 -6.54
CA PRO A 349 26.27 -4.51 -5.55
C PRO A 349 24.85 -5.03 -5.76
N GLN A 350 24.20 -5.46 -4.68
CA GLN A 350 22.82 -5.91 -4.69
C GLN A 350 21.89 -4.78 -4.27
N TRP A 351 20.86 -4.53 -5.07
CA TRP A 351 19.90 -3.44 -4.91
C TRP A 351 18.48 -3.97 -4.77
N GLY A 352 17.56 -3.13 -4.32
CA GLY A 352 16.13 -3.39 -4.28
C GLY A 352 15.56 -3.62 -2.88
N ARG A 353 16.20 -3.14 -1.81
CA ARG A 353 15.59 -3.15 -0.46
C ARG A 353 14.31 -2.30 -0.42
N CYS A 354 14.30 -1.19 -1.16
CA CYS A 354 13.20 -0.25 -1.29
C CYS A 354 12.56 -0.29 -2.68
N ARG A 355 12.80 -1.35 -3.46
CA ARG A 355 12.12 -1.55 -4.74
C ARG A 355 10.66 -1.89 -4.49
N ASN A 356 9.75 -1.06 -5.01
CA ASN A 356 8.32 -1.27 -4.85
C ASN A 356 7.63 -1.80 -6.11
N CYS A 357 8.30 -1.75 -7.26
CA CYS A 357 7.70 -2.18 -8.52
C CYS A 357 8.71 -2.74 -9.55
N SER A 358 8.16 -3.45 -10.52
CA SER A 358 8.85 -3.91 -11.73
C SER A 358 7.88 -3.90 -12.90
N PHE A 359 8.01 -2.92 -13.80
CA PHE A 359 7.10 -2.75 -14.94
C PHE A 359 7.00 -4.03 -15.79
N LEU A 360 8.13 -4.48 -16.34
CA LEU A 360 8.19 -5.72 -17.13
C LEU A 360 7.84 -6.95 -16.30
N GLY A 361 8.10 -6.93 -14.98
CA GLY A 361 7.72 -8.04 -14.10
C GLY A 361 6.22 -8.22 -13.97
N VAL A 362 5.44 -7.14 -14.04
CA VAL A 362 3.97 -7.18 -14.07
C VAL A 362 3.47 -7.56 -15.46
N TRP A 363 3.95 -6.88 -16.51
CA TRP A 363 3.44 -7.04 -17.87
C TRP A 363 3.87 -8.34 -18.57
N LEU A 364 4.95 -8.98 -18.10
CA LEU A 364 5.40 -10.29 -18.58
C LEU A 364 5.10 -11.41 -17.57
N ALA A 365 4.30 -11.15 -16.53
CA ALA A 365 3.85 -12.17 -15.62
C ALA A 365 2.98 -13.18 -16.38
N ASP A 366 3.31 -14.46 -16.27
CA ASP A 366 2.54 -15.56 -16.85
C ASP A 366 1.57 -16.19 -15.83
N SER A 367 1.47 -15.63 -14.63
CA SER A 367 0.65 -16.16 -13.55
C SER A 367 0.23 -15.05 -12.60
N ALA A 368 -1.02 -15.11 -12.12
CA ALA A 368 -1.54 -14.19 -11.12
C ALA A 368 -0.69 -14.16 -9.84
N ARG A 369 -0.01 -15.27 -9.51
CA ARG A 369 0.88 -15.37 -8.34
C ARG A 369 2.13 -14.50 -8.47
N ASN A 370 2.55 -14.21 -9.70
CA ASN A 370 3.77 -13.48 -9.98
C ASN A 370 3.54 -11.95 -9.96
N VAL A 371 2.29 -11.50 -10.15
CA VAL A 371 1.96 -10.07 -10.17
C VAL A 371 2.28 -9.37 -8.83
N PRO A 372 1.84 -9.87 -7.65
CA PRO A 372 2.14 -9.22 -6.36
C PRO A 372 3.63 -9.21 -5.98
N LEU A 373 4.46 -10.00 -6.67
CA LEU A 373 5.92 -9.97 -6.50
C LEU A 373 6.58 -8.81 -7.25
N ASN A 374 5.82 -8.13 -8.13
CA ASN A 374 6.30 -7.08 -9.03
C ASN A 374 5.48 -5.78 -8.93
N TRP A 375 4.30 -5.81 -8.30
CA TRP A 375 3.42 -4.66 -8.10
C TRP A 375 3.22 -4.38 -6.61
N ASN A 376 3.45 -3.13 -6.19
CA ASN A 376 3.32 -2.69 -4.79
C ASN A 376 3.99 -3.68 -3.80
N ILE A 377 5.23 -4.03 -4.11
CA ILE A 377 5.97 -5.15 -3.51
C ILE A 377 6.00 -5.05 -1.98
N ALA A 378 6.25 -3.86 -1.44
CA ALA A 378 6.36 -3.66 -0.01
C ALA A 378 5.03 -3.88 0.73
N THR A 379 3.91 -3.43 0.14
CA THR A 379 2.57 -3.72 0.68
C THR A 379 2.28 -5.22 0.58
N GLY A 380 2.69 -5.88 -0.51
CA GLY A 380 2.61 -7.33 -0.66
C GLY A 380 3.41 -8.08 0.42
N VAL A 381 4.61 -7.61 0.76
CA VAL A 381 5.40 -8.11 1.89
C VAL A 381 4.66 -7.91 3.21
N PHE A 382 4.11 -6.72 3.46
CA PHE A 382 3.33 -6.48 4.66
C PHE A 382 2.16 -7.47 4.79
N LEU A 383 1.34 -7.59 3.75
CA LEU A 383 0.18 -8.49 3.71
C LEU A 383 0.60 -9.95 3.93
N ARG A 384 1.73 -10.38 3.35
CA ARG A 384 2.27 -11.72 3.57
C ARG A 384 2.65 -11.95 5.03
N ARG A 385 3.43 -11.04 5.63
CA ARG A 385 4.11 -11.25 6.91
C ARG A 385 3.25 -10.92 8.13
N TYR A 386 2.35 -9.94 7.99
CA TYR A 386 1.54 -9.41 9.09
C TYR A 386 0.07 -9.84 9.01
N VAL A 387 -0.40 -10.33 7.86
CA VAL A 387 -1.77 -10.84 7.69
C VAL A 387 -1.76 -12.32 7.35
N TYR A 388 -1.35 -12.70 6.14
CA TYR A 388 -1.48 -14.05 5.61
C TYR A 388 -0.80 -15.12 6.48
N GLU A 389 0.48 -14.94 6.82
CA GLU A 389 1.23 -15.90 7.66
C GLU A 389 0.67 -16.00 9.10
N ARG A 390 -0.12 -15.01 9.54
CA ARG A 390 -0.68 -14.98 10.91
C ARG A 390 -2.10 -15.53 11.00
N VAL A 391 -2.88 -15.43 9.92
CA VAL A 391 -4.23 -16.06 9.83
C VAL A 391 -4.19 -17.44 9.19
N ALA A 392 -3.09 -17.77 8.51
CA ALA A 392 -2.85 -19.09 7.97
C ALA A 392 -2.87 -20.14 9.10
N PRO A 393 -3.54 -21.30 8.88
CA PRO A 393 -3.44 -22.42 9.79
C PRO A 393 -1.98 -22.85 9.98
N LYS A 394 -1.60 -23.16 11.23
CA LYS A 394 -0.31 -23.80 11.52
C LYS A 394 -0.29 -25.23 10.97
N PRO A 395 0.90 -25.79 10.64
CA PRO A 395 1.04 -27.20 10.30
C PRO A 395 0.36 -28.13 11.31
N PRO A 396 -0.25 -29.24 10.86
CA PRO A 396 -0.18 -29.84 9.52
C PRO A 396 -1.17 -29.26 8.50
N ARG A 397 -2.09 -28.36 8.91
CA ARG A 397 -3.09 -27.78 8.00
C ARG A 397 -2.42 -26.77 7.06
N LYS A 398 -2.68 -26.90 5.75
CA LYS A 398 -2.14 -25.97 4.76
C LYS A 398 -3.03 -24.72 4.65
N PRO A 399 -2.42 -23.53 4.41
CA PRO A 399 -3.17 -22.34 4.03
C PRO A 399 -3.98 -22.61 2.76
N GLY A 400 -5.22 -22.15 2.74
CA GLY A 400 -6.14 -22.33 1.63
C GLY A 400 -6.71 -21.02 1.12
N PHE A 401 -7.75 -21.11 0.29
CA PHE A 401 -8.43 -19.96 -0.27
C PHE A 401 -8.93 -18.96 0.78
N GLN A 402 -9.36 -19.42 1.96
CA GLN A 402 -9.87 -18.50 3.00
C GLN A 402 -8.80 -17.56 3.57
N SER A 403 -7.59 -18.05 3.84
CA SER A 403 -6.50 -17.19 4.29
C SER A 403 -6.10 -16.19 3.22
N LEU A 404 -6.13 -16.60 1.94
CA LEU A 404 -5.88 -15.71 0.80
C LEU A 404 -6.98 -14.64 0.66
N LEU A 405 -8.25 -15.05 0.69
CA LEU A 405 -9.40 -14.15 0.60
C LEU A 405 -9.40 -13.14 1.74
N PHE A 406 -9.17 -13.59 2.97
CA PHE A 406 -9.04 -12.69 4.12
C PHE A 406 -7.94 -11.66 3.91
N THR A 407 -6.74 -12.09 3.49
CA THR A 407 -5.64 -11.17 3.20
C THR A 407 -6.00 -10.16 2.11
N GLN A 408 -6.68 -10.59 1.04
CA GLN A 408 -7.11 -9.67 -0.02
C GLN A 408 -8.19 -8.70 0.46
N LEU A 409 -9.12 -9.13 1.32
CA LEU A 409 -10.12 -8.25 1.92
C LEU A 409 -9.48 -7.20 2.84
N ILE A 410 -8.46 -7.56 3.62
CA ILE A 410 -7.67 -6.59 4.39
C ILE A 410 -7.00 -5.59 3.45
N SER A 411 -6.47 -6.04 2.31
CA SER A 411 -5.94 -5.13 1.28
C SER A 411 -7.02 -4.22 0.69
N ALA A 412 -8.25 -4.71 0.49
CA ALA A 412 -9.37 -3.90 0.01
C ALA A 412 -9.71 -2.79 0.99
N VAL A 413 -9.91 -3.14 2.26
CA VAL A 413 -10.24 -2.18 3.32
C VAL A 413 -9.10 -1.17 3.54
N TRP A 414 -7.84 -1.59 3.35
CA TRP A 414 -6.69 -0.67 3.39
C TRP A 414 -6.70 0.37 2.27
N HIS A 415 -7.34 0.11 1.13
CA HIS A 415 -7.54 1.13 0.07
C HIS A 415 -8.82 1.95 0.29
N GLY A 416 -9.82 1.38 0.97
CA GLY A 416 -11.07 2.06 1.33
C GLY A 416 -12.29 1.14 1.28
N LEU A 417 -13.48 1.73 1.46
CA LEU A 417 -14.74 0.99 1.54
C LEU A 417 -15.58 1.01 0.25
N TYR A 418 -15.02 1.54 -0.84
CA TYR A 418 -15.72 1.59 -2.13
C TYR A 418 -15.96 0.19 -2.70
N PRO A 419 -17.14 -0.08 -3.31
CA PRO A 419 -17.46 -1.40 -3.89
C PRO A 419 -16.42 -1.89 -4.91
N GLY A 420 -15.85 -0.98 -5.71
CA GLY A 420 -14.83 -1.28 -6.70
C GLY A 420 -13.57 -1.93 -6.12
N TYR A 421 -13.13 -1.50 -4.93
CA TYR A 421 -12.01 -2.13 -4.22
C TYR A 421 -12.35 -3.56 -3.81
N MET A 422 -13.54 -3.77 -3.26
CA MET A 422 -13.99 -5.11 -2.86
C MET A 422 -14.06 -6.04 -4.08
N LEU A 423 -14.61 -5.59 -5.20
CA LEU A 423 -14.65 -6.35 -6.45
C LEU A 423 -13.26 -6.72 -6.96
N PHE A 424 -12.32 -5.76 -6.97
CA PHE A 424 -10.95 -6.01 -7.40
C PHE A 424 -10.24 -7.06 -6.53
N PHE A 425 -10.25 -6.87 -5.21
CA PHE A 425 -9.47 -7.72 -4.31
C PHE A 425 -10.07 -9.11 -4.12
N THR A 426 -11.40 -9.23 -4.09
CA THR A 426 -12.06 -10.55 -4.11
C THR A 426 -11.82 -11.27 -5.43
N GLY A 427 -11.90 -10.56 -6.56
CA GLY A 427 -11.56 -11.08 -7.88
C GLY A 427 -10.12 -11.61 -7.94
N THR A 428 -9.15 -10.83 -7.47
CA THR A 428 -7.74 -11.24 -7.47
C THR A 428 -7.48 -12.44 -6.55
N ALA A 429 -8.23 -12.62 -5.45
CA ALA A 429 -8.17 -13.84 -4.65
C ALA A 429 -8.59 -15.07 -5.47
N VAL A 430 -9.70 -14.98 -6.20
CA VAL A 430 -10.21 -16.05 -7.08
C VAL A 430 -9.23 -16.33 -8.22
N TRP A 431 -8.61 -15.29 -8.76
CA TRP A 431 -7.63 -15.39 -9.84
C TRP A 431 -6.30 -16.00 -9.41
N ILE A 432 -5.79 -15.62 -8.24
CA ILE A 432 -4.62 -16.27 -7.64
C ILE A 432 -4.91 -17.74 -7.37
N TYR A 433 -6.13 -18.07 -6.90
CA TYR A 433 -6.57 -19.45 -6.72
C TYR A 433 -6.59 -20.23 -8.05
N PHE A 434 -7.13 -19.63 -9.10
CA PHE A 434 -7.11 -20.14 -10.47
C PHE A 434 -5.70 -20.48 -10.95
N SER A 435 -4.73 -19.57 -10.77
CA SER A 435 -3.34 -19.84 -11.16
C SER A 435 -2.70 -21.00 -10.38
N GLN A 436 -3.17 -21.30 -9.16
CA GLN A 436 -2.72 -22.48 -8.42
C GLN A 436 -3.18 -23.78 -9.08
N ILE A 437 -4.39 -23.78 -9.63
CA ILE A 437 -4.99 -24.93 -10.29
C ILE A 437 -4.32 -25.14 -11.65
N VAL A 438 -4.11 -24.07 -12.43
CA VAL A 438 -3.37 -24.13 -13.70
C VAL A 438 -1.98 -24.72 -13.47
N PHE A 439 -1.24 -24.23 -12.46
CA PHE A 439 0.07 -24.77 -12.10
C PHE A 439 0.03 -26.28 -11.74
N LYS A 440 -1.02 -26.74 -11.04
CA LYS A 440 -1.19 -28.17 -10.76
C LYS A 440 -1.50 -28.97 -12.03
N ALA A 441 -2.30 -28.43 -12.94
CA ALA A 441 -2.63 -29.07 -14.20
C ALA A 441 -1.42 -29.17 -15.13
N GLU A 442 -0.55 -28.15 -15.15
CA GLU A 442 0.72 -28.15 -15.89
C GLU A 442 1.62 -29.34 -15.53
N ALA A 443 1.56 -29.85 -14.30
CA ALA A 443 2.30 -31.04 -13.88
C ALA A 443 1.88 -32.35 -14.59
N TYR A 444 0.75 -32.33 -15.30
CA TYR A 444 0.23 -33.43 -16.12
C TYR A 444 0.43 -33.20 -17.62
N MET A 445 0.89 -32.01 -18.03
CA MET A 445 1.11 -31.66 -19.43
C MET A 445 2.55 -31.99 -19.87
N PRO A 446 2.80 -32.15 -21.18
CA PRO A 446 4.16 -32.32 -21.70
C PRO A 446 5.04 -31.14 -21.31
N LYS A 447 6.22 -31.40 -20.72
CA LYS A 447 7.16 -30.35 -20.30
C LYS A 447 7.56 -29.41 -21.46
N ALA A 448 7.72 -29.95 -22.66
CA ALA A 448 8.02 -29.17 -23.86
C ALA A 448 6.92 -28.15 -24.19
N LEU A 449 5.64 -28.51 -23.99
CA LEU A 449 4.52 -27.59 -24.17
C LEU A 449 4.53 -26.50 -23.10
N VAL A 450 4.70 -26.86 -21.83
CA VAL A 450 4.72 -25.90 -20.71
C VAL A 450 5.88 -24.90 -20.84
N ALA A 451 7.02 -25.35 -21.37
CA ALA A 451 8.18 -24.50 -21.64
C ALA A 451 8.09 -23.72 -22.97
N SER A 452 7.09 -23.98 -23.81
CA SER A 452 7.00 -23.38 -25.15
C SER A 452 6.64 -21.89 -25.08
N LEU A 453 7.22 -21.10 -25.99
CA LEU A 453 6.92 -19.67 -26.11
C LEU A 453 5.43 -19.39 -26.39
N PRO A 454 4.73 -20.13 -27.28
CA PRO A 454 3.31 -19.89 -27.52
C PRO A 454 2.45 -20.08 -26.27
N TYR A 455 2.69 -21.13 -25.49
CA TYR A 455 1.94 -21.38 -24.25
C TYR A 455 2.19 -20.27 -23.22
N ARG A 456 3.45 -19.86 -23.05
CA ARG A 456 3.81 -18.75 -22.17
C ARG A 456 3.20 -17.43 -22.63
N ALA A 457 3.17 -17.17 -23.94
CA ALA A 457 2.55 -15.97 -24.50
C ALA A 457 1.04 -15.91 -24.22
N VAL A 458 0.33 -17.03 -24.33
CA VAL A 458 -1.10 -17.12 -23.96
C VAL A 458 -1.29 -16.83 -22.47
N LYS A 459 -0.44 -17.38 -21.60
CA LYS A 459 -0.50 -17.13 -20.16
C LYS A 459 -0.23 -15.65 -19.81
N ILE A 460 0.71 -15.01 -20.50
CA ILE A 460 0.99 -13.58 -20.33
C ILE A 460 -0.21 -12.75 -20.80
N ALA A 461 -0.74 -13.02 -22.00
CA ALA A 461 -1.91 -12.32 -22.54
C ALA A 461 -3.13 -12.45 -21.61
N TRP A 462 -3.39 -13.65 -21.12
CA TRP A 462 -4.41 -13.90 -20.10
C TRP A 462 -4.15 -13.10 -18.83
N THR A 463 -2.92 -13.15 -18.30
CA THR A 463 -2.59 -12.51 -17.02
C THR A 463 -2.74 -11.00 -17.10
N THR A 464 -2.22 -10.40 -18.17
CA THR A 464 -2.34 -8.97 -18.45
C THR A 464 -3.79 -8.55 -18.62
N PHE A 465 -4.59 -9.31 -19.38
CA PHE A 465 -6.00 -8.98 -19.55
C PHE A 465 -6.78 -9.08 -18.25
N VAL A 466 -6.64 -10.18 -17.49
CA VAL A 466 -7.41 -10.38 -16.24
C VAL A 466 -7.05 -9.34 -15.18
N LEU A 467 -5.75 -9.00 -15.05
CA LEU A 467 -5.33 -7.93 -14.13
C LEU A 467 -6.03 -6.62 -14.46
N ASN A 468 -5.97 -6.18 -15.71
CA ASN A 468 -6.52 -4.90 -16.13
C ASN A 468 -8.05 -4.89 -16.18
N TYR A 469 -8.66 -6.02 -16.53
CA TYR A 469 -10.09 -6.25 -16.40
C TYR A 469 -10.52 -6.04 -14.95
N MET A 470 -9.91 -6.72 -13.98
CA MET A 470 -10.27 -6.53 -12.57
C MET A 470 -9.97 -5.10 -12.08
N ALA A 471 -8.83 -4.55 -12.51
CA ALA A 471 -8.40 -3.22 -12.09
C ALA A 471 -9.38 -2.12 -12.55
N ALA A 472 -10.20 -2.34 -13.57
CA ALA A 472 -11.23 -1.39 -13.95
C ALA A 472 -12.16 -1.06 -12.76
N ALA A 473 -12.60 -2.06 -11.99
CA ALA A 473 -13.42 -1.80 -10.81
C ALA A 473 -12.66 -1.04 -9.72
N PHE A 474 -11.38 -1.36 -9.49
CA PHE A 474 -10.53 -0.64 -8.54
C PHE A 474 -10.48 0.86 -8.85
N GLN A 475 -10.50 1.20 -10.14
CA GLN A 475 -10.34 2.57 -10.58
C GLN A 475 -11.68 3.31 -10.76
N LEU A 476 -12.76 2.59 -11.12
CA LEU A 476 -14.11 3.16 -11.26
C LEU A 476 -14.76 3.42 -9.90
N LEU A 477 -14.43 2.63 -8.88
CA LEU A 477 -14.92 2.67 -7.49
C LEU A 477 -16.41 2.32 -7.32
N ASP A 478 -17.26 2.76 -8.25
CA ASP A 478 -18.70 2.55 -8.25
C ASP A 478 -19.10 1.13 -8.67
N TRP A 479 -20.14 0.60 -8.03
CA TRP A 479 -20.66 -0.74 -8.31
C TRP A 479 -21.24 -0.86 -9.72
N ASN A 480 -22.14 0.06 -10.10
CA ASN A 480 -22.87 -0.05 -11.36
C ASN A 480 -21.94 0.12 -12.56
N GLN A 481 -21.03 1.09 -12.51
CA GLN A 481 -20.00 1.30 -13.52
C GLN A 481 -19.12 0.04 -13.64
N SER A 482 -18.60 -0.47 -12.52
CA SER A 482 -17.75 -1.67 -12.52
C SER A 482 -18.44 -2.89 -13.13
N ILE A 483 -19.68 -3.17 -12.73
CA ILE A 483 -20.44 -4.32 -13.22
C ILE A 483 -20.80 -4.15 -14.70
N THR A 484 -21.14 -2.93 -15.13
CA THR A 484 -21.43 -2.62 -16.53
C THR A 484 -20.18 -2.80 -17.41
N SER A 485 -19.00 -2.36 -16.95
CA SER A 485 -17.74 -2.61 -17.64
C SER A 485 -17.44 -4.11 -17.72
N TYR A 486 -17.69 -4.87 -16.65
CA TYR A 486 -17.53 -6.33 -16.67
C TYR A 486 -18.48 -7.03 -17.65
N ALA A 487 -19.72 -6.55 -17.73
CA ALA A 487 -20.74 -7.06 -18.64
C ALA A 487 -20.42 -6.78 -20.12
N SER A 488 -19.70 -5.69 -20.44
CA SER A 488 -19.37 -5.31 -21.82
C SER A 488 -18.51 -6.36 -22.55
N VAL A 489 -17.78 -7.19 -21.80
CA VAL A 489 -17.00 -8.34 -22.28
C VAL A 489 -17.59 -9.66 -21.76
N ALA A 490 -18.90 -9.67 -21.51
CA ALA A 490 -19.71 -10.82 -21.12
C ALA A 490 -19.19 -11.59 -19.90
N TYR A 491 -18.53 -10.91 -18.95
CA TYR A 491 -17.89 -11.51 -17.78
C TYR A 491 -16.88 -12.63 -18.12
N PHE A 492 -16.26 -12.57 -19.30
CA PHE A 492 -15.43 -13.65 -19.83
C PHE A 492 -14.35 -14.15 -18.86
N PRO A 493 -13.53 -13.28 -18.23
CA PRO A 493 -12.56 -13.71 -17.22
C PRO A 493 -13.18 -14.53 -16.08
N TYR A 494 -14.28 -14.04 -15.48
CA TYR A 494 -14.93 -14.71 -14.35
C TYR A 494 -15.50 -16.07 -14.75
N LYS A 495 -16.09 -16.19 -15.94
CA LYS A 495 -16.61 -17.47 -16.45
C LYS A 495 -15.50 -18.51 -16.60
N VAL A 496 -14.38 -18.14 -17.21
CA VAL A 496 -13.23 -19.06 -17.37
C VAL A 496 -12.64 -19.44 -16.02
N MET A 497 -12.44 -18.48 -15.11
CA MET A 497 -11.92 -18.76 -13.77
C MET A 497 -12.85 -19.68 -12.98
N LEU A 498 -14.17 -19.47 -13.07
CA LEU A 498 -15.17 -20.32 -12.42
C LEU A 498 -15.08 -21.76 -12.95
N VAL A 499 -15.09 -21.96 -14.27
CA VAL A 499 -14.99 -23.28 -14.89
C VAL A 499 -13.70 -23.99 -14.46
N VAL A 500 -12.55 -23.33 -14.57
CA VAL A 500 -11.27 -23.95 -14.20
C VAL A 500 -11.17 -24.20 -12.70
N ASN A 501 -11.70 -23.32 -11.85
CA ASN A 501 -11.70 -23.54 -10.40
C ASN A 501 -12.57 -24.74 -9.99
N VAL A 502 -13.74 -24.89 -10.61
CA VAL A 502 -14.62 -26.05 -10.39
C VAL A 502 -13.97 -27.34 -10.89
N LEU A 503 -13.46 -27.36 -12.13
CA LEU A 503 -12.78 -28.54 -12.69
C LEU A 503 -11.52 -28.90 -11.89
N GLY A 504 -10.78 -27.89 -11.42
CA GLY A 504 -9.58 -28.06 -10.62
C GLY A 504 -9.81 -28.69 -9.25
N SER A 505 -11.02 -28.60 -8.70
CA SER A 505 -11.38 -29.29 -7.45
C SER A 505 -11.31 -30.82 -7.56
N PHE A 506 -11.40 -31.36 -8.79
CA PHE A 506 -11.29 -32.78 -9.08
C PHE A 506 -9.85 -33.24 -9.38
N ILE A 507 -8.90 -32.32 -9.59
CA ILE A 507 -7.50 -32.65 -9.87
C ILE A 507 -6.81 -33.08 -8.58
N LYS A 508 -6.53 -34.37 -8.44
CA LYS A 508 -5.73 -34.91 -7.33
C LYS A 508 -4.33 -34.28 -7.37
N THR A 509 -3.80 -33.88 -6.23
CA THR A 509 -2.43 -33.34 -6.18
C THR A 509 -1.44 -34.50 -6.43
N LYS A 510 -0.69 -34.46 -7.54
CA LYS A 510 0.43 -35.40 -7.77
C LYS A 510 1.40 -35.25 -6.60
N ARG A 511 1.56 -36.30 -5.78
CA ARG A 511 2.58 -36.31 -4.71
C ARG A 511 3.94 -36.30 -5.41
N SER A 512 4.67 -35.20 -5.32
CA SER A 512 6.10 -35.23 -5.62
C SER A 512 6.77 -36.23 -4.66
N PRO A 513 7.69 -37.07 -5.14
CA PRO A 513 8.48 -37.92 -4.26
C PRO A 513 9.15 -37.03 -3.20
N LYS A 514 9.09 -37.44 -1.92
CA LYS A 514 9.92 -36.81 -0.89
C LYS A 514 11.38 -36.84 -1.40
N PRO A 515 12.13 -35.73 -1.33
CA PRO A 515 13.56 -35.79 -1.52
C PRO A 515 14.10 -36.89 -0.60
N LYS A 516 14.87 -37.85 -1.13
CA LYS A 516 15.60 -38.79 -0.28
C LYS A 516 16.44 -37.94 0.66
N ALA A 517 16.23 -38.10 1.96
CA ALA A 517 17.09 -37.49 2.95
C ALA A 517 18.51 -37.95 2.64
N ALA A 518 19.40 -37.02 2.27
CA ALA A 518 20.82 -37.30 2.24
C ALA A 518 21.23 -37.57 3.70
N ALA A 519 21.35 -38.85 4.04
CA ALA A 519 22.02 -39.27 5.25
C ALA A 519 23.51 -38.92 5.10
N GLY A 520 24.04 -38.12 6.03
CA GLY A 520 25.48 -37.90 6.16
C GLY A 520 25.99 -36.52 5.72
N ALA A 521 25.80 -35.51 6.56
CA ALA A 521 26.73 -34.40 6.76
C ALA A 521 26.33 -33.62 8.03
N ALA A 522 26.27 -34.32 9.16
CA ALA A 522 26.28 -33.70 10.48
C ALA A 522 27.73 -33.81 11.00
N ALA A 523 28.57 -32.85 10.60
CA ALA A 523 29.77 -32.41 11.32
C ALA A 523 30.46 -31.34 10.47
N ASN A 524 30.78 -30.20 11.09
CA ASN A 524 31.57 -29.06 10.61
C ASN A 524 30.80 -27.96 9.85
N GLY A 525 30.64 -26.81 10.52
CA GLY A 525 30.20 -25.57 9.90
C GLY A 525 29.43 -24.60 10.80
N ALA A 526 29.77 -24.53 12.10
CA ALA A 526 29.37 -23.41 12.94
C ALA A 526 30.23 -22.18 12.60
N GLU A 527 29.91 -21.49 11.49
CA GLU A 527 30.32 -20.11 11.17
C GLU A 527 29.72 -19.72 9.81
N ASN A 528 29.27 -18.46 9.67
CA ASN A 528 28.60 -17.85 8.52
C ASN A 528 27.06 -17.83 8.53
N GLY A 529 26.50 -17.11 9.51
CA GLY A 529 25.10 -16.64 9.49
C GLY A 529 24.94 -15.29 8.81
N VAL A 530 25.09 -15.20 7.48
CA VAL A 530 24.47 -14.15 6.63
C VAL A 530 24.28 -14.74 5.24
N LYS A 531 23.07 -15.18 4.89
CA LYS A 531 22.69 -15.39 3.48
C LYS A 531 21.33 -14.76 3.20
N ALA A 532 21.39 -13.90 2.20
CA ALA A 532 20.36 -13.03 1.67
C ALA A 532 19.05 -13.75 1.33
N ASN A 533 17.95 -13.05 1.60
CA ASN A 533 16.60 -13.34 1.12
C ASN A 533 16.55 -13.24 -0.42
N GLY A 534 17.02 -14.28 -1.10
CA GLY A 534 16.66 -14.55 -2.49
C GLY A 534 15.35 -15.33 -2.50
N VAL A 535 14.23 -14.65 -2.77
CA VAL A 535 13.01 -15.34 -3.23
C VAL A 535 13.34 -15.90 -4.61
N LYS A 536 13.85 -17.13 -4.67
CA LYS A 536 13.82 -17.91 -5.90
C LYS A 536 12.36 -18.25 -6.18
N ALA A 537 11.83 -17.68 -7.24
CA ALA A 537 10.66 -18.20 -7.92
C ALA A 537 11.08 -19.51 -8.59
N GLU A 538 10.49 -20.62 -8.15
CA GLU A 538 10.34 -21.85 -8.93
C GLU A 538 8.86 -22.03 -9.28
#